data_AF-F1W4A4-F1
#
_entry.id   AF-F1W4A4-F1
#
_cell.length_a   1.000
_cell.length_b   1.000
_cell.length_c   1.000
_cell.angle_alpha   90.00
_cell.angle_beta   90.00
_cell.angle_gamma   90.00
#
_symmetry.space_group_name_H-M   'P 1'
#
loop_
_entity.id
_entity.type
_entity.pdbx_description
1 polymer ?
#
loop_
_entity_poly.entity_id
_entity_poly.type
_entity_poly.pdbx_seq_one_letter_code
_entity_poly.pdbx_strand_id
1 'polypeptide(L)'
;MKGSTTMSRTYCLEVTGDFACFTRPEMKVERVSYDVITPSAARAVFESILWKPAIRWRVVRIEVLKPIRWISLRRNEVASTVSARNVQVAMNAGKGHLGLYIEDDRQQRAGLLLRDVAYRLHAQFDMVNDAGDNNNATKFHEMFVRRAEKGQCINQPYLGCREFACDFRLVADVNASAAPIAETRDLGWMLYDLDFTSPANPQPQFFRALLSGGVIDLEHVEVRG
;
A
#
# COMPACT_ATOMS: atom_id res chain seq x y z
N MET A 1 16.24 3.73 35.56
CA MET A 1 15.70 2.66 34.70
C MET A 1 16.26 2.88 33.30
N LYS A 2 17.19 2.04 32.86
CA LYS A 2 17.82 2.18 31.54
C LYS A 2 16.84 1.64 30.50
N GLY A 3 16.30 2.52 29.67
CA GLY A 3 15.49 2.13 28.52
C GLY A 3 16.32 1.23 27.61
N SER A 4 15.85 0.00 27.42
CA SER A 4 16.40 -0.90 26.41
C SER A 4 16.04 -0.33 25.04
N THR A 5 16.98 0.38 24.41
CA THR A 5 16.89 0.72 22.99
C THR A 5 17.02 -0.58 22.21
N THR A 6 15.90 -1.24 21.94
CA THR A 6 15.84 -2.37 21.03
C THR A 6 16.31 -1.87 19.67
N MET A 7 17.46 -2.34 19.17
CA MET A 7 17.92 -2.00 17.83
C MET A 7 16.87 -2.45 16.82
N SER A 8 16.21 -1.49 16.18
CA SER A 8 15.19 -1.78 15.17
C SER A 8 15.87 -2.24 13.89
N ARG A 9 15.55 -3.45 13.44
CA ARG A 9 16.14 -4.05 12.24
C ARG A 9 15.37 -3.59 11.02
N THR A 10 16.07 -3.01 10.05
CA THR A 10 15.49 -2.62 8.77
C THR A 10 15.48 -3.81 7.81
N TYR A 11 14.34 -4.05 7.19
CA TYR A 11 14.11 -5.03 6.13
C TYR A 11 13.96 -4.31 4.81
N CYS A 12 14.54 -4.88 3.75
CA CYS A 12 14.53 -4.30 2.42
C CYS A 12 13.87 -5.26 1.43
N LEU A 13 12.82 -4.79 0.76
CA LEU A 13 12.16 -5.51 -0.33
C LEU A 13 12.33 -4.74 -1.62
N GLU A 14 12.65 -5.43 -2.70
CA GLU A 14 12.43 -4.91 -4.04
C GLU A 14 11.08 -5.40 -4.55
N VAL A 15 10.27 -4.49 -5.06
CA VAL A 15 8.90 -4.74 -5.51
C VAL A 15 8.72 -4.22 -6.92
N THR A 16 8.16 -5.03 -7.81
CA THR A 16 7.94 -4.69 -9.22
C THR A 16 6.52 -4.99 -9.66
N GLY A 17 6.02 -4.23 -10.62
CA GLY A 17 4.73 -4.50 -11.24
C GLY A 17 4.57 -3.81 -12.58
N ASP A 18 3.77 -4.40 -13.46
CA ASP A 18 3.49 -3.83 -14.79
C ASP A 18 2.67 -2.55 -14.69
N PHE A 19 1.80 -2.46 -13.68
CA PHE A 19 0.93 -1.32 -13.43
C PHE A 19 0.84 -1.03 -11.93
N ALA A 20 0.50 0.21 -11.58
CA ALA A 20 0.16 0.59 -10.22
C ALA A 20 -0.83 1.75 -10.18
N CYS A 21 -1.64 1.81 -9.13
CA CYS A 21 -2.58 2.91 -8.91
C CYS A 21 -2.72 3.25 -7.43
N PHE A 22 -1.92 4.22 -6.99
CA PHE A 22 -1.99 4.78 -5.64
C PHE A 22 -2.97 5.96 -5.67
N THR A 23 -4.26 5.65 -5.62
CA THR A 23 -5.32 6.62 -5.92
C THR A 23 -5.25 7.88 -5.03
N ARG A 24 -5.22 9.05 -5.66
CA ARG A 24 -5.33 10.36 -5.00
C ARG A 24 -6.74 10.51 -4.40
N PRO A 25 -6.88 10.80 -3.09
CA PRO A 25 -8.19 10.89 -2.45
C PRO A 25 -9.11 11.96 -3.03
N GLU A 26 -8.56 13.03 -3.63
CA GLU A 26 -9.32 14.12 -4.22
C GLU A 26 -9.94 13.75 -5.58
N MET A 27 -9.36 12.75 -6.26
CA MET A 27 -9.73 12.34 -7.63
C MET A 27 -10.26 10.89 -7.64
N LYS A 28 -11.24 10.59 -6.78
CA LYS A 28 -11.78 9.22 -6.66
C LYS A 28 -12.64 8.78 -7.85
N VAL A 29 -13.24 9.73 -8.58
CA VAL A 29 -14.14 9.42 -9.71
C VAL A 29 -13.34 9.03 -10.95
N GLU A 30 -12.32 9.80 -11.29
CA GLU A 30 -11.34 9.50 -12.34
C GLU A 30 -10.05 9.07 -11.65
N ARG A 31 -9.83 7.74 -11.53
CA ARG A 31 -8.73 7.20 -10.73
C ARG A 31 -7.38 7.73 -11.23
N VAL A 32 -6.81 8.67 -10.49
CA VAL A 32 -5.49 9.23 -10.77
C VAL A 32 -4.54 8.75 -9.69
N SER A 33 -3.46 8.08 -10.10
CA SER A 33 -2.42 7.63 -9.18
C SER A 33 -1.59 8.82 -8.66
N TYR A 34 -1.03 8.69 -7.46
CA TYR A 34 0.19 9.40 -7.10
C TYR A 34 1.33 8.94 -8.01
N ASP A 35 2.36 9.77 -8.09
CA ASP A 35 3.56 9.56 -8.89
C ASP A 35 4.40 8.36 -8.43
N VAL A 36 4.29 7.99 -7.16
CA VAL A 36 5.02 6.92 -6.50
C VAL A 36 4.14 6.21 -5.47
N ILE A 37 4.60 5.06 -4.98
CA ILE A 37 3.94 4.31 -3.91
C ILE A 37 3.83 5.14 -2.62
N THR A 38 2.66 5.09 -1.98
CA THR A 38 2.43 5.74 -0.67
C THR A 38 3.01 4.88 0.46
N PRO A 39 3.41 5.46 1.60
CA PRO A 39 3.86 4.70 2.76
C PRO A 39 2.84 3.64 3.22
N SER A 40 1.55 3.98 3.21
CA SER A 40 0.44 3.05 3.47
C SER A 40 0.45 1.82 2.54
N ALA A 41 0.59 2.04 1.23
CA ALA A 41 0.62 0.94 0.26
C ALA A 41 1.90 0.11 0.40
N ALA A 42 3.05 0.75 0.67
CA ALA A 42 4.30 0.06 0.96
C ALA A 42 4.19 -0.81 2.22
N ARG A 43 3.59 -0.30 3.30
CA ARG A 43 3.31 -1.06 4.53
C ARG A 43 2.48 -2.30 4.24
N ALA A 44 1.43 -2.17 3.42
CA ALA A 44 0.57 -3.29 3.04
C ALA A 44 1.32 -4.43 2.30
N VAL A 45 2.40 -4.12 1.56
CA VAL A 45 3.26 -5.15 0.93
C VAL A 45 3.94 -6.00 2.00
N PHE A 46 4.54 -5.37 3.03
CA PHE A 46 5.16 -6.11 4.15
C PHE A 46 4.12 -6.92 4.94
N GLU A 47 2.95 -6.35 5.19
CA GLU A 47 1.85 -7.03 5.89
C GLU A 47 1.33 -8.24 5.12
N SER A 48 1.29 -8.16 3.77
CA SER A 48 0.89 -9.28 2.91
C SER A 48 1.84 -10.47 3.04
N ILE A 49 3.12 -10.23 3.34
CA ILE A 49 4.11 -11.29 3.59
C ILE A 49 3.96 -11.83 5.03
N LEU A 50 3.97 -10.92 6.01
CA LEU A 50 3.75 -11.25 7.41
C LEU A 50 3.00 -10.15 8.13
N TRP A 51 1.80 -10.48 8.59
CA TRP A 51 1.07 -9.68 9.56
C TRP A 51 0.65 -10.53 10.75
N LYS A 52 0.78 -9.94 11.95
CA LYS A 52 0.24 -10.46 13.20
C LYS A 52 -0.22 -9.29 14.06
N PRO A 53 -1.26 -9.47 14.90
CA PRO A 53 -1.70 -8.41 15.83
C PRO A 53 -0.59 -7.87 16.74
N ALA A 54 0.41 -8.70 17.04
CA ALA A 54 1.57 -8.39 17.88
C ALA A 54 2.64 -7.48 17.25
N ILE A 55 2.58 -7.21 15.94
CA ILE A 55 3.57 -6.37 15.25
C ILE A 55 2.91 -5.25 14.45
N ARG A 56 3.64 -4.15 14.26
CA ARG A 56 3.26 -3.07 13.35
C ARG A 56 4.43 -2.74 12.45
N TRP A 57 4.19 -2.72 11.14
CA TRP A 57 5.19 -2.33 10.16
C TRP A 57 5.23 -0.81 10.01
N ARG A 58 6.44 -0.27 9.94
CA ARG A 58 6.72 1.14 9.71
C ARG A 58 7.70 1.26 8.54
N VAL A 59 7.26 1.89 7.46
CA VAL A 59 8.12 2.17 6.31
C VAL A 59 9.02 3.35 6.66
N VAL A 60 10.32 3.20 6.45
CA VAL A 60 11.33 4.21 6.82
C VAL A 60 11.94 4.90 5.61
N ARG A 61 11.95 4.23 4.44
CA ARG A 61 12.53 4.77 3.22
C ARG A 61 11.93 4.07 1.99
N ILE A 62 11.70 4.83 0.94
CA ILE A 62 11.25 4.34 -0.37
C ILE A 62 12.24 4.81 -1.42
N GLU A 63 12.73 3.90 -2.25
CA GLU A 63 13.56 4.23 -3.41
C GLU A 63 12.82 3.86 -4.69
N VAL A 64 12.80 4.76 -5.66
CA VAL A 64 12.19 4.58 -6.96
C VAL A 64 13.27 4.08 -7.92
N LEU A 65 13.10 2.87 -8.46
CA LEU A 65 14.12 2.20 -9.28
C LEU A 65 13.88 2.38 -10.78
N LYS A 66 12.65 2.69 -11.20
CA LYS A 66 12.29 2.91 -12.61
C LYS A 66 11.71 4.32 -12.82
N PRO A 67 11.92 4.94 -14.00
CA PRO A 67 11.35 6.24 -14.32
C PRO A 67 9.83 6.27 -14.17
N ILE A 68 9.29 7.39 -13.70
CA ILE A 68 7.86 7.54 -13.45
C ILE A 68 7.14 7.69 -14.79
N ARG A 69 6.40 6.65 -15.17
CA ARG A 69 5.70 6.55 -16.45
C ARG A 69 4.22 6.35 -16.23
N TRP A 70 3.44 7.13 -16.95
CA TRP A 70 1.99 7.08 -16.89
C TRP A 70 1.41 6.30 -18.06
N ILE A 71 0.21 5.74 -17.84
CA ILE A 71 -0.63 5.15 -18.87
C ILE A 71 -2.09 5.54 -18.60
N SER A 72 -2.82 5.87 -19.66
CA SER A 72 -4.27 6.05 -19.58
C SER A 72 -4.95 4.73 -19.93
N LEU A 73 -5.76 4.20 -19.02
CA LEU A 73 -6.61 3.03 -19.27
C LEU A 73 -8.08 3.41 -19.06
N ARG A 74 -8.96 2.88 -19.92
CA ARG A 74 -10.41 2.96 -19.73
C ARG A 74 -10.94 1.60 -19.30
N ARG A 75 -11.77 1.60 -18.26
CA ARG A 75 -12.42 0.39 -17.73
C ARG A 75 -13.92 0.58 -17.68
N ASN A 76 -14.66 -0.49 -17.93
CA ASN A 76 -16.08 -0.56 -17.59
C ASN A 76 -16.19 -0.90 -16.10
N GLU A 77 -16.65 0.04 -15.28
CA GLU A 77 -16.97 -0.16 -13.86
C GLU A 77 -18.50 -0.08 -13.67
N VAL A 78 -19.02 -0.65 -12.58
CA VAL A 78 -20.44 -0.49 -12.21
C VAL A 78 -20.65 0.96 -11.76
N ALA A 79 -21.67 1.63 -12.31
CA ALA A 79 -21.89 3.05 -12.09
C ALA A 79 -22.50 3.33 -10.71
N SER A 80 -23.39 2.45 -10.24
CA SER A 80 -24.21 2.68 -9.05
C SER A 80 -23.95 1.67 -7.92
N THR A 81 -24.32 2.04 -6.71
CA THR A 81 -24.49 1.09 -5.60
C THR A 81 -25.95 0.63 -5.55
N VAL A 82 -26.18 -0.64 -5.21
CA VAL A 82 -27.54 -1.18 -5.11
C VAL A 82 -28.31 -0.40 -4.03
N SER A 83 -29.49 0.12 -4.38
CA SER A 83 -30.35 0.83 -3.43
C SER A 83 -30.95 -0.13 -2.40
N ALA A 84 -30.64 0.10 -1.12
CA ALA A 84 -31.24 -0.66 -0.01
C ALA A 84 -32.78 -0.62 -0.03
N ARG A 85 -33.37 0.49 -0.50
CA ARG A 85 -34.82 0.62 -0.65
C ARG A 85 -35.37 -0.36 -1.69
N ASN A 86 -34.71 -0.45 -2.84
CA ASN A 86 -35.15 -1.34 -3.93
C ASN A 86 -35.03 -2.82 -3.53
N VAL A 87 -33.97 -3.16 -2.80
CA VAL A 87 -33.79 -4.49 -2.21
C VAL A 87 -34.91 -4.79 -1.21
N GLN A 88 -35.24 -3.86 -0.30
CA GLN A 88 -36.31 -4.06 0.68
C GLN A 88 -37.68 -4.26 0.02
N VAL A 89 -37.97 -3.51 -1.04
CA VAL A 89 -39.21 -3.66 -1.82
C VAL A 89 -39.25 -5.03 -2.51
N ALA A 90 -38.16 -5.46 -3.13
CA ALA A 90 -38.08 -6.78 -3.78
C ALA A 90 -38.19 -7.94 -2.78
N MET A 91 -37.60 -7.81 -1.60
CA MET A 91 -37.72 -8.78 -0.51
C MET A 91 -39.16 -8.88 0.01
N ASN A 92 -39.80 -7.73 0.28
CA ASN A 92 -41.18 -7.67 0.77
C ASN A 92 -42.18 -8.22 -0.26
N ALA A 93 -41.91 -8.02 -1.56
CA ALA A 93 -42.76 -8.52 -2.64
C ALA A 93 -42.50 -10.00 -3.01
N GLY A 94 -41.44 -10.62 -2.47
CA GLY A 94 -41.03 -11.99 -2.81
C GLY A 94 -40.54 -12.18 -4.26
N LYS A 95 -40.40 -11.09 -5.02
CA LYS A 95 -39.94 -11.05 -6.42
C LYS A 95 -39.32 -9.68 -6.74
N GLY A 96 -38.27 -9.66 -7.54
CA GLY A 96 -37.61 -8.44 -7.99
C GLY A 96 -36.10 -8.61 -8.19
N HIS A 97 -35.45 -7.60 -8.75
CA HIS A 97 -34.00 -7.61 -8.97
C HIS A 97 -33.25 -7.13 -7.73
N LEU A 98 -32.43 -8.03 -7.17
CA LEU A 98 -31.62 -7.77 -5.97
C LEU A 98 -30.20 -7.31 -6.30
N GLY A 99 -29.82 -7.32 -7.58
CA GLY A 99 -28.47 -6.97 -8.06
C GLY A 99 -28.51 -5.93 -9.17
N LEU A 100 -27.35 -5.32 -9.41
CA LEU A 100 -27.10 -4.51 -10.59
C LEU A 100 -26.52 -5.42 -11.67
N TYR A 101 -27.10 -5.39 -12.86
CA TYR A 101 -26.49 -6.01 -14.03
C TYR A 101 -25.56 -5.00 -14.68
N ILE A 102 -24.31 -5.39 -14.87
CA ILE A 102 -23.28 -4.51 -15.44
C ILE A 102 -23.61 -4.06 -16.87
N GLU A 103 -24.44 -4.83 -17.57
CA GLU A 103 -24.91 -4.52 -18.93
C GLU A 103 -25.81 -3.27 -18.95
N ASP A 104 -26.59 -3.06 -17.87
CA ASP A 104 -27.56 -1.98 -17.74
C ASP A 104 -27.01 -0.75 -16.98
N ASP A 105 -25.94 -0.92 -16.19
CA ASP A 105 -25.40 0.11 -15.30
C ASP A 105 -23.86 0.21 -15.38
N ARG A 106 -23.33 0.29 -16.61
CA ARG A 106 -21.90 0.47 -16.88
C ARG A 106 -21.52 1.95 -17.01
N GLN A 107 -20.42 2.32 -16.35
CA GLN A 107 -19.71 3.56 -16.59
C GLN A 107 -18.30 3.27 -17.11
N GLN A 108 -17.90 3.93 -18.19
CA GLN A 108 -16.49 3.95 -18.60
C GLN A 108 -15.75 4.97 -17.76
N ARG A 109 -14.83 4.51 -16.92
CA ARG A 109 -13.95 5.37 -16.15
C ARG A 109 -12.56 5.35 -16.76
N ALA A 110 -12.04 6.53 -17.06
CA ALA A 110 -10.65 6.70 -17.40
C ALA A 110 -9.83 6.75 -16.10
N GLY A 111 -8.71 6.04 -16.08
CA GLY A 111 -7.72 6.12 -15.02
C GLY A 111 -6.37 6.52 -15.59
N LEU A 112 -5.66 7.38 -14.86
CA LEU A 112 -4.26 7.71 -15.11
C LEU A 112 -3.40 6.95 -14.11
N LEU A 113 -2.83 5.84 -14.58
CA LEU A 113 -2.12 4.87 -13.77
C LEU A 113 -0.61 4.96 -14.03
N LEU A 114 0.17 4.38 -13.14
CA LEU A 114 1.59 4.14 -13.39
C LEU A 114 1.78 2.84 -14.17
N ARG A 115 2.83 2.77 -14.98
CA ARG A 115 3.26 1.56 -15.67
C ARG A 115 4.74 1.28 -15.46
N ASP A 116 5.12 0.01 -15.54
CA ASP A 116 6.51 -0.46 -15.47
C ASP A 116 7.22 0.08 -14.21
N VAL A 117 6.63 -0.18 -13.05
CA VAL A 117 7.09 0.37 -11.76
C VAL A 117 8.01 -0.60 -11.05
N ALA A 118 8.99 -0.04 -10.33
CA ALA A 118 9.88 -0.79 -9.47
C ALA A 118 10.31 0.09 -8.29
N TYR A 119 10.24 -0.47 -7.09
CA TYR A 119 10.58 0.22 -5.85
C TYR A 119 11.48 -0.65 -4.98
N ARG A 120 12.35 0.00 -4.21
CA ARG A 120 13.02 -0.59 -3.06
C ARG A 120 12.40 -0.01 -1.80
N LEU A 121 11.76 -0.87 -1.02
CA LEU A 121 11.02 -0.49 0.18
C LEU A 121 11.81 -0.92 1.41
N HIS A 122 12.04 0.02 2.32
CA HIS A 122 12.69 -0.24 3.59
C HIS A 122 11.68 -0.07 4.70
N ALA A 123 11.53 -1.09 5.54
CA ALA A 123 10.62 -1.04 6.67
C ALA A 123 11.22 -1.71 7.89
N GLN A 124 10.75 -1.28 9.05
CA GLN A 124 10.99 -1.89 10.35
C GLN A 124 9.66 -2.41 10.87
N PHE A 125 9.69 -3.31 11.86
CA PHE A 125 8.50 -3.60 12.63
C PHE A 125 8.77 -3.41 14.11
N ASP A 126 7.75 -2.90 14.79
CA ASP A 126 7.73 -2.72 16.23
C ASP A 126 6.77 -3.73 16.86
N MET A 127 7.13 -4.21 18.05
CA MET A 127 6.26 -5.07 18.85
C MET A 127 5.19 -4.19 19.54
N VAL A 128 3.94 -4.65 19.54
CA VAL A 128 2.86 -3.96 20.25
C VAL A 128 2.95 -4.28 21.75
N ASN A 129 2.70 -3.28 22.61
CA ASN A 129 2.55 -3.46 24.06
C ASN A 129 1.34 -4.38 24.30
N ASP A 130 1.55 -5.59 24.80
CA ASP A 130 0.58 -6.72 24.83
C ASP A 130 0.61 -7.67 23.62
N ALA A 131 1.81 -7.91 23.09
CA ALA A 131 2.04 -8.94 22.08
C ALA A 131 1.72 -10.38 22.58
N GLY A 132 1.55 -10.62 23.88
CA GLY A 132 1.43 -11.94 24.49
C GLY A 132 2.76 -12.70 24.64
N ASP A 133 2.85 -13.56 25.64
CA ASP A 133 4.12 -14.15 26.14
C ASP A 133 4.91 -14.95 25.10
N ASN A 134 4.22 -15.53 24.10
CA ASN A 134 4.83 -16.36 23.06
C ASN A 134 5.28 -15.58 21.82
N ASN A 135 5.22 -14.25 21.84
CA ASN A 135 5.56 -13.39 20.70
C ASN A 135 6.79 -12.54 21.02
N ASN A 136 7.83 -12.69 20.20
CA ASN A 136 9.07 -11.93 20.31
C ASN A 136 9.57 -11.52 18.93
N ALA A 137 10.46 -10.51 18.89
CA ALA A 137 10.97 -9.95 17.64
C ALA A 137 11.76 -10.98 16.81
N THR A 138 12.55 -11.85 17.44
CA THR A 138 13.34 -12.88 16.74
C THR A 138 12.45 -13.85 15.96
N LYS A 139 11.38 -14.34 16.59
CA LYS A 139 10.39 -15.21 15.96
C LYS A 139 9.80 -14.56 14.71
N PHE A 140 9.37 -13.30 14.80
CA PHE A 140 8.77 -12.60 13.66
C PHE A 140 9.79 -12.25 12.58
N HIS A 141 11.02 -11.93 12.97
CA HIS A 141 12.15 -11.76 12.05
C HIS A 141 12.36 -13.02 11.20
N GLU A 142 12.56 -14.18 11.84
CA GLU A 142 12.78 -15.46 11.17
C GLU A 142 11.59 -15.84 10.29
N MET A 143 10.36 -15.62 10.78
CA MET A 143 9.15 -15.85 10.00
C MET A 143 9.08 -14.97 8.75
N PHE A 144 9.40 -13.69 8.86
CA PHE A 144 9.36 -12.75 7.74
C PHE A 144 10.42 -13.09 6.71
N VAL A 145 11.69 -13.23 7.12
CA VAL A 145 12.81 -13.54 6.23
C VAL A 145 12.54 -14.83 5.46
N ARG A 146 12.18 -15.91 6.16
CA ARG A 146 11.87 -17.20 5.52
C ARG A 146 10.74 -17.10 4.50
N ARG A 147 9.72 -16.29 4.78
CA ARG A 147 8.59 -16.09 3.85
C ARG A 147 9.02 -15.25 2.65
N ALA A 148 9.73 -14.16 2.90
CA ALA A 148 10.19 -13.24 1.87
C ALA A 148 11.16 -13.92 0.88
N GLU A 149 12.10 -14.73 1.38
CA GLU A 149 13.03 -15.50 0.55
C GLU A 149 12.34 -16.57 -0.32
N LYS A 150 11.26 -17.15 0.19
CA LYS A 150 10.49 -18.19 -0.52
C LYS A 150 9.35 -17.62 -1.38
N GLY A 151 9.20 -16.29 -1.44
CA GLY A 151 8.06 -15.65 -2.12
C GLY A 151 6.70 -15.99 -1.48
N GLN A 152 6.66 -16.40 -0.21
CA GLN A 152 5.44 -16.77 0.48
C GLN A 152 4.73 -15.53 1.04
N CYS A 153 3.42 -15.44 0.78
CA CYS A 153 2.56 -14.38 1.29
C CYS A 153 1.22 -14.96 1.79
N ILE A 154 0.57 -14.24 2.69
CA ILE A 154 -0.79 -14.56 3.20
C ILE A 154 -1.83 -14.26 2.10
N ASN A 155 -1.59 -13.18 1.37
CA ASN A 155 -2.35 -12.73 0.21
C ASN A 155 -1.35 -12.17 -0.81
N GLN A 156 -1.66 -12.29 -2.11
CA GLN A 156 -0.82 -11.69 -3.14
C GLN A 156 -0.70 -10.17 -2.88
N PRO A 157 0.52 -9.62 -2.72
CA PRO A 157 0.70 -8.19 -2.60
C PRO A 157 0.35 -7.50 -3.93
N TYR A 158 -0.08 -6.25 -3.83
CA TYR A 158 -0.53 -5.47 -4.96
C TYR A 158 -0.14 -3.99 -4.81
N LEU A 159 -0.10 -3.26 -5.92
CA LEU A 159 0.32 -1.86 -5.98
C LEU A 159 -0.88 -0.93 -6.06
N GLY A 160 -1.44 -0.65 -4.88
CA GLY A 160 -2.54 0.28 -4.66
C GLY A 160 -3.92 -0.35 -4.80
N CYS A 161 -4.24 -0.94 -5.94
CA CYS A 161 -5.50 -1.67 -6.16
C CYS A 161 -5.24 -3.16 -6.43
N ARG A 162 -6.18 -4.05 -6.06
CA ARG A 162 -6.00 -5.52 -6.11
C ARG A 162 -5.78 -6.07 -7.51
N GLU A 163 -6.18 -5.34 -8.54
CA GLU A 163 -5.98 -5.67 -9.95
C GLU A 163 -4.51 -5.62 -10.37
N PHE A 164 -3.65 -4.95 -9.58
CA PHE A 164 -2.25 -4.73 -9.88
C PHE A 164 -1.38 -5.54 -8.93
N ALA A 165 -1.43 -6.87 -9.05
CA ALA A 165 -0.53 -7.76 -8.31
C ALA A 165 0.94 -7.37 -8.56
N CYS A 166 1.79 -7.52 -7.55
CA CYS A 166 3.22 -7.30 -7.69
C CYS A 166 4.05 -8.49 -7.28
N ASP A 167 5.25 -8.54 -7.87
CA ASP A 167 6.32 -9.41 -7.46
C ASP A 167 7.16 -8.71 -6.40
N PHE A 168 7.73 -9.50 -5.49
CA PHE A 168 8.65 -9.00 -4.48
C PHE A 168 9.82 -9.96 -4.27
N ARG A 169 10.96 -9.42 -3.85
CA ARG A 169 12.11 -10.18 -3.38
C ARG A 169 12.75 -9.53 -2.17
N LEU A 170 13.28 -10.34 -1.26
CA LEU A 170 14.11 -9.86 -0.16
C LEU A 170 15.47 -9.43 -0.71
N VAL A 171 15.91 -8.23 -0.33
CA VAL A 171 17.23 -7.69 -0.69
C VAL A 171 18.20 -7.96 0.45
N ALA A 172 19.19 -8.83 0.21
CA ALA A 172 20.21 -9.18 1.21
C ALA A 172 21.30 -8.10 1.34
N ASP A 173 21.73 -7.52 0.21
CA ASP A 173 22.70 -6.43 0.17
C ASP A 173 22.18 -5.28 -0.70
N VAL A 174 21.88 -4.16 -0.05
CA VAL A 174 21.40 -2.95 -0.70
C VAL A 174 22.49 -2.32 -1.58
N ASN A 175 23.76 -2.44 -1.20
CA ASN A 175 24.88 -1.84 -1.94
C ASN A 175 25.17 -2.57 -3.25
N ALA A 176 24.83 -3.86 -3.32
CA ALA A 176 24.94 -4.65 -4.54
C ALA A 176 23.75 -4.45 -5.51
N SER A 177 22.72 -3.71 -5.09
CA SER A 177 21.50 -3.53 -5.86
C SER A 177 21.57 -2.30 -6.78
N ALA A 178 20.73 -2.25 -7.81
CA ALA A 178 20.71 -1.13 -8.77
C ALA A 178 20.47 0.22 -8.06
N ALA A 179 21.13 1.28 -8.52
CA ALA A 179 20.86 2.62 -7.99
C ALA A 179 19.42 3.05 -8.30
N PRO A 180 18.77 3.83 -7.42
CA PRO A 180 17.51 4.47 -7.74
C PRO A 180 17.68 5.48 -8.89
N ILE A 181 16.55 5.94 -9.43
CA ILE A 181 16.55 6.97 -10.47
C ILE A 181 17.23 8.24 -9.96
N ALA A 182 18.00 8.93 -10.81
CA ALA A 182 18.66 10.19 -10.46
C ALA A 182 17.70 11.40 -10.55
N GLU A 183 16.48 11.26 -10.04
CA GLU A 183 15.44 12.29 -10.11
C GLU A 183 15.24 12.95 -8.74
N THR A 184 15.22 14.28 -8.71
CA THR A 184 14.86 15.07 -7.54
C THR A 184 13.63 15.91 -7.86
N ARG A 185 12.57 15.78 -7.07
CA ARG A 185 11.27 16.40 -7.32
C ARG A 185 10.47 16.58 -6.04
N ASP A 186 9.82 17.73 -5.88
CA ASP A 186 8.75 17.90 -4.91
C ASP A 186 7.48 17.24 -5.46
N LEU A 187 7.02 16.17 -4.81
CA LEU A 187 5.83 15.44 -5.19
C LEU A 187 4.55 16.03 -4.56
N GLY A 188 4.71 17.07 -3.74
CA GLY A 188 3.63 17.72 -3.01
C GLY A 188 3.09 16.87 -1.87
N TRP A 189 1.84 17.14 -1.50
CA TRP A 189 1.15 16.39 -0.46
C TRP A 189 0.72 15.01 -0.96
N MET A 190 1.13 13.98 -0.25
CA MET A 190 0.80 12.60 -0.52
C MET A 190 0.17 11.95 0.71
N LEU A 191 -0.72 10.98 0.48
CA LEU A 191 -1.23 10.14 1.56
C LEU A 191 -0.05 9.43 2.24
N TYR A 192 0.09 9.64 3.54
CA TYR A 192 1.03 8.95 4.39
C TYR A 192 0.43 7.61 4.82
N ASP A 193 -0.63 7.65 5.62
CA ASP A 193 -1.37 6.48 6.08
C ASP A 193 -2.80 6.86 6.53
N LEU A 194 -3.55 5.88 7.01
CA LEU A 194 -4.81 6.08 7.70
C LEU A 194 -4.59 5.94 9.22
N ASP A 195 -5.08 6.88 10.01
CA ASP A 195 -5.14 6.77 11.46
C ASP A 195 -6.32 5.89 11.87
N PHE A 196 -6.02 4.74 12.45
CA PHE A 196 -6.99 3.75 12.91
C PHE A 196 -7.33 3.86 14.40
N THR A 197 -6.95 4.95 15.08
CA THR A 197 -7.31 5.19 16.49
C THR A 197 -8.82 5.15 16.72
N SER A 198 -9.60 5.61 15.74
CA SER A 198 -11.05 5.39 15.67
C SER A 198 -11.38 4.47 14.47
N PRO A 199 -11.51 3.14 14.69
CA PRO A 199 -11.69 2.18 13.59
C PRO A 199 -12.97 2.42 12.76
N ALA A 200 -13.99 3.03 13.36
CA ALA A 200 -15.24 3.34 12.67
C ALA A 200 -15.11 4.54 11.71
N ASN A 201 -14.07 5.37 11.86
CA ASN A 201 -13.85 6.55 11.06
C ASN A 201 -12.35 6.84 10.89
N PRO A 202 -11.62 6.01 10.13
CA PRO A 202 -10.18 6.19 9.96
C PRO A 202 -9.88 7.51 9.22
N GLN A 203 -9.04 8.36 9.81
CA GLN A 203 -8.71 9.66 9.23
C GLN A 203 -7.48 9.57 8.33
N PRO A 204 -7.51 10.16 7.12
CA PRO A 204 -6.33 10.19 6.26
C PRO A 204 -5.27 11.15 6.80
N GLN A 205 -4.05 10.65 6.87
CA GLN A 205 -2.86 11.43 7.21
C GLN A 205 -2.03 11.66 5.95
N PHE A 206 -1.44 12.83 5.83
CA PHE A 206 -0.67 13.29 4.68
C PHE A 206 0.71 13.77 5.11
N PHE A 207 1.66 13.71 4.18
CA PHE A 207 3.00 14.27 4.34
C PHE A 207 3.41 14.97 3.05
N ARG A 208 4.35 15.92 3.13
CA ARG A 208 4.94 16.52 1.94
C ARG A 208 6.08 15.64 1.44
N ALA A 209 5.86 14.96 0.33
CA ALA A 209 6.80 14.01 -0.22
C ALA A 209 7.85 14.72 -1.08
N LEU A 210 9.12 14.56 -0.69
CA LEU A 210 10.27 15.03 -1.47
C LEU A 210 11.04 13.82 -1.99
N LEU A 211 11.14 13.71 -3.31
CA LEU A 211 12.02 12.77 -3.97
C LEU A 211 13.39 13.42 -4.12
N SER A 212 14.45 12.82 -3.57
CA SER A 212 15.82 13.30 -3.67
C SER A 212 16.71 12.18 -4.19
N GLY A 213 17.21 12.30 -5.43
CA GLY A 213 17.98 11.23 -6.08
C GLY A 213 17.23 9.90 -6.11
N GLY A 214 15.91 9.94 -6.38
CA GLY A 214 15.05 8.77 -6.43
C GLY A 214 14.66 8.22 -5.06
N VAL A 215 15.00 8.90 -3.97
CA VAL A 215 14.73 8.44 -2.59
C VAL A 215 13.73 9.35 -1.90
N ILE A 216 12.79 8.75 -1.18
CA ILE A 216 11.90 9.41 -0.22
C ILE A 216 12.29 8.89 1.17
N ASP A 217 12.76 9.80 2.01
CA ASP A 217 13.03 9.54 3.42
C ASP A 217 11.74 9.74 4.22
N LEU A 218 11.41 8.78 5.09
CA LEU A 218 10.21 8.78 5.92
C LEU A 218 10.55 8.79 7.42
N GLU A 219 11.83 8.80 7.83
CA GLU A 219 12.18 8.71 9.25
C GLU A 219 11.79 9.97 10.04
N HIS A 220 11.81 11.13 9.40
CA HIS A 220 11.64 12.43 10.04
C HIS A 220 10.61 13.32 9.33
N VAL A 221 9.67 12.74 8.59
CA VAL A 221 8.65 13.51 7.89
C VAL A 221 7.60 14.04 8.84
N GLU A 222 7.18 15.29 8.60
CA GLU A 222 6.01 15.85 9.26
C GLU A 222 4.74 15.23 8.67
N VAL A 223 3.93 14.62 9.53
CA VAL A 223 2.66 13.99 9.16
C VAL A 223 1.51 14.84 9.71
N ARG A 224 0.53 15.17 8.86
CA ARG A 224 -0.65 15.98 9.18
C ARG A 224 -1.92 15.20 8.89
N GLY A 225 -2.89 15.23 9.79
CA GLY A 225 -4.20 14.58 9.64
C GLY A 225 -5.33 15.52 10.03
#